data_AF-A0A5J5HUA1-F1
#
_entry.id   AF-A0A5J5HUA1-F1
#
_cell.length_a   1.000
_cell.length_b   1.000
_cell.length_c   1.000
_cell.angle_alpha   90.00
_cell.angle_beta   90.00
_cell.angle_gamma   90.00
#
_symmetry.space_group_name_H-M   'P 1'
#
loop_
_entity.id
_entity.type
_entity.pdbx_description
1 polymer ?
#
loop_
_entity_poly.entity_id
_entity_poly.type
_entity_poly.pdbx_seq_one_letter_code
_entity_poly.pdbx_strand_id
1 'polypeptide(L)'
;MIKTSKKLLNEQEIIGILQFIVEKSYEEIKDEEVLLCLECADVDLEIATSNHFEFQEAIKKNFEVDEFGEIIDYDEYRQLMYELYDYFIDLHINSVLFDFFPEGEYEVDGEILCSDSDIIAPRGKFYAPFEQAVQNK
;
A
#
# COMPACT_ATOMS: atom_id res chain seq x y z
N MET A 1 3.24 -9.72 11.48
CA MET A 1 4.66 -9.46 11.80
C MET A 1 5.31 -9.08 10.49
N ILE A 2 5.95 -7.92 10.43
CA ILE A 2 6.55 -7.44 9.19
C ILE A 2 7.71 -8.37 8.83
N LYS A 3 7.82 -8.78 7.57
CA LYS A 3 8.95 -9.56 7.08
C LYS A 3 10.08 -8.61 6.68
N THR A 4 10.95 -8.31 7.63
CA THR A 4 12.11 -7.45 7.40
C THR A 4 13.42 -8.23 7.53
N SER A 5 14.45 -7.82 6.79
CA SER A 5 15.81 -8.38 6.87
C SER A 5 16.49 -8.06 8.21
N LYS A 6 16.10 -6.94 8.84
CA LYS A 6 16.53 -6.56 10.19
C LYS A 6 15.38 -6.65 11.19
N LYS A 7 15.70 -6.80 12.48
CA LYS A 7 14.69 -6.72 13.54
C LYS A 7 14.39 -5.27 13.87
N LEU A 8 13.11 -4.89 13.78
CA LEU A 8 12.65 -3.55 14.14
C LEU A 8 12.52 -3.39 15.66
N LEU A 9 12.97 -2.25 16.20
CA LEU A 9 12.88 -1.92 17.62
C LEU A 9 11.45 -1.53 18.04
N ASN A 10 10.70 -0.96 17.11
CA ASN A 10 9.37 -0.39 17.31
C ASN A 10 8.37 -0.90 16.25
N GLU A 11 8.45 -2.19 15.89
CA GLU A 11 7.63 -2.80 14.84
C GLU A 11 6.13 -2.45 14.95
N GLN A 12 5.56 -2.53 16.15
CA GLN A 12 4.12 -2.27 16.35
C GLN A 12 3.73 -0.80 16.12
N GLU A 13 4.64 0.14 16.37
CA GLU A 13 4.43 1.56 16.07
C GLU A 13 4.36 1.76 14.55
N ILE A 14 5.30 1.17 13.81
CA ILE A 14 5.35 1.25 12.34
C ILE A 14 4.09 0.60 11.74
N ILE A 15 3.70 -0.59 12.20
CA ILE A 15 2.47 -1.26 11.76
C ILE A 15 1.26 -0.36 11.97
N GLY A 16 1.12 0.24 13.16
CA GLY A 16 -0.02 1.08 13.49
C GLY A 16 -0.11 2.32 12.59
N ILE A 17 1.03 2.94 12.27
CA ILE A 17 1.08 4.08 11.35
C ILE A 17 0.65 3.67 9.93
N LEU A 18 1.21 2.57 9.40
CA LEU A 18 0.88 2.09 8.06
C LEU A 18 -0.60 1.69 7.95
N GLN A 19 -1.14 1.00 8.95
CA GLN A 19 -2.56 0.65 9.00
C GLN A 19 -3.44 1.91 9.02
N PHE A 20 -3.09 2.90 9.83
CA PHE A 20 -3.81 4.16 9.86
C PHE A 20 -3.81 4.87 8.50
N ILE A 21 -2.67 4.87 7.79
CA ILE A 21 -2.58 5.44 6.44
C ILE A 21 -3.53 4.72 5.49
N VAL A 22 -3.50 3.38 5.45
CA VAL A 22 -4.41 2.57 4.59
C VAL A 22 -5.88 2.86 4.91
N GLU A 23 -6.25 2.90 6.19
CA GLU A 23 -7.61 3.23 6.63
C GLU A 23 -8.02 4.64 6.20
N LYS A 24 -7.12 5.61 6.31
CA LYS A 24 -7.38 7.00 5.90
C LYS A 24 -7.53 7.14 4.39
N SER A 25 -6.62 6.54 3.63
CA SER A 25 -6.70 6.50 2.18
C SER A 25 -8.02 5.90 1.73
N TYR A 26 -8.44 4.77 2.31
CA TYR A 26 -9.76 4.19 2.03
C TYR A 26 -10.91 5.16 2.33
N GLU A 27 -10.92 5.79 3.50
CA GLU A 27 -12.00 6.72 3.87
C GLU A 27 -12.14 7.91 2.92
N GLU A 28 -11.05 8.33 2.28
CA GLU A 28 -11.05 9.40 1.28
C GLU A 28 -11.64 8.98 -0.08
N ILE A 29 -11.52 7.70 -0.45
CA ILE A 29 -11.94 7.20 -1.77
C ILE A 29 -13.10 6.20 -1.73
N LYS A 30 -13.60 5.82 -0.54
CA LYS A 30 -14.63 4.78 -0.38
C LYS A 30 -15.92 5.04 -1.15
N ASP A 31 -16.21 6.29 -1.46
CA ASP A 31 -17.41 6.69 -2.18
C ASP A 31 -17.17 6.88 -3.69
N GLU A 32 -15.90 6.88 -4.12
CA GLU A 32 -15.45 7.08 -5.50
C GLU A 32 -15.38 5.76 -6.29
N GLU A 33 -15.46 5.87 -7.62
CA GLU A 33 -15.25 4.77 -8.56
C GLU A 33 -13.80 4.82 -9.06
N VAL A 34 -12.86 4.45 -8.18
CA VAL A 34 -11.42 4.45 -8.47
C VAL A 34 -10.85 3.03 -8.51
N LEU A 35 -9.99 2.78 -9.49
CA LEU A 35 -9.13 1.60 -9.60
C LEU A 35 -7.69 2.05 -9.34
N LEU A 36 -6.96 1.33 -8.49
CA LEU A 36 -5.57 1.62 -8.16
C LEU A 36 -4.71 0.42 -8.53
N CYS A 37 -3.72 0.62 -9.38
CA CYS A 37 -2.75 -0.40 -9.76
C CYS A 37 -1.65 -0.52 -8.70
N LEU A 38 -1.38 -1.74 -8.21
CA LEU A 38 -0.41 -1.97 -7.13
C LEU A 38 1.04 -1.93 -7.61
N GLU A 39 1.30 -2.30 -8.87
CA GLU A 39 2.62 -2.20 -9.50
C GLU A 39 2.90 -0.82 -10.09
N CYS A 40 1.87 0.01 -10.17
CA CYS A 40 1.94 1.38 -10.61
C CYS A 40 2.08 2.29 -9.37
N ALA A 41 2.61 3.50 -9.56
CA ALA A 41 2.77 4.47 -8.47
C ALA A 41 1.43 5.00 -7.88
N ASP A 42 0.31 4.34 -8.16
CA ASP A 42 -1.00 4.67 -7.58
C ASP A 42 -1.03 4.33 -6.09
N VAL A 43 -0.34 3.24 -5.70
CA VAL A 43 -0.09 2.88 -4.30
C VAL A 43 1.42 2.96 -4.06
N ASP A 44 1.87 4.10 -3.57
CA ASP A 44 3.29 4.38 -3.31
C ASP A 44 3.49 4.75 -1.83
N LEU A 45 4.35 4.00 -1.14
CA LEU A 45 4.61 4.19 0.28
C LEU A 45 5.33 5.51 0.57
N GLU A 46 6.29 5.92 -0.26
CA GLU A 46 7.05 7.15 -0.04
C GLU A 46 6.15 8.37 -0.20
N ILE A 47 5.28 8.37 -1.21
CA ILE A 47 4.28 9.41 -1.42
C ILE A 47 3.28 9.41 -0.26
N ALA A 48 2.73 8.24 0.09
CA ALA A 48 1.74 8.11 1.14
C ALA A 48 2.28 8.53 2.51
N THR A 49 3.58 8.37 2.77
CA THR A 49 4.23 8.72 4.04
C THR A 49 4.95 10.08 4.02
N SER A 50 4.97 10.79 2.88
CA SER A 50 5.73 12.04 2.70
C SER A 50 5.37 13.15 3.69
N ASN A 51 4.10 13.18 4.13
CA ASN A 51 3.60 14.15 5.12
C ASN A 51 3.42 13.54 6.53
N HIS A 52 3.85 12.29 6.73
CA HIS A 52 3.76 11.58 8.00
C HIS A 52 5.09 11.62 8.75
N PHE A 53 5.35 12.72 9.45
CA PHE A 53 6.57 12.89 10.25
C PHE A 53 6.75 11.77 11.28
N GLU A 54 5.65 11.27 11.84
CA GLU A 54 5.65 10.15 12.77
C GLU A 54 6.20 8.86 12.15
N PHE A 55 5.95 8.64 10.85
CA PHE A 55 6.51 7.50 10.14
C PHE A 55 8.03 7.64 10.03
N GLN A 56 8.50 8.81 9.58
CA GLN A 56 9.93 9.07 9.42
C GLN A 56 10.69 8.93 10.75
N GLU A 57 10.15 9.48 11.83
CA GLU A 57 10.71 9.34 13.18
C GLU A 57 10.69 7.88 13.66
N ALA A 58 9.62 7.13 13.37
CA ALA A 58 9.54 5.71 13.70
C ALA A 58 10.58 4.89 12.92
N ILE A 59 10.85 5.21 11.66
CA ILE A 59 11.90 4.56 10.87
C ILE A 59 13.28 4.88 11.46
N LYS A 60 13.59 6.15 11.73
CA LYS A 60 14.88 6.60 12.27
C LYS A 60 15.31 5.90 13.55
N LYS A 61 14.36 5.50 14.42
CA LYS A 61 14.65 4.72 15.64
C LYS A 61 15.39 3.41 15.36
N ASN A 62 15.31 2.88 14.14
CA ASN A 62 15.94 1.62 13.74
C ASN A 62 17.35 1.79 13.16
N PHE A 63 17.88 3.01 13.10
CA PHE A 63 19.16 3.32 12.47
C PHE A 63 20.05 4.18 13.37
N GLU A 64 21.35 4.14 13.11
CA GLU A 64 22.26 5.16 13.59
C GLU A 64 22.07 6.43 12.77
N VAL A 65 22.03 7.57 13.45
CA VAL A 65 21.90 8.89 12.84
C VAL A 65 23.14 9.72 13.09
N ASP A 66 23.48 10.59 12.15
CA ASP A 66 24.58 11.53 12.29
C ASP A 66 24.23 12.74 13.18
N GLU A 67 25.15 13.71 13.27
CA GLU A 67 24.96 14.92 14.07
C GLU A 67 23.81 15.83 13.59
N PHE A 68 23.35 15.63 12.35
CA PHE A 68 22.23 16.35 11.74
C PHE A 68 20.92 15.56 11.85
N GLY A 69 20.95 14.33 12.36
CA GLY A 69 19.78 13.46 12.49
C GLY A 69 19.43 12.71 11.20
N GLU A 70 20.39 12.57 10.28
CA GLU A 70 20.26 11.81 9.04
C GLU A 70 20.75 10.38 9.20
N ILE A 71 20.09 9.44 8.52
CA ILE A 71 20.45 8.01 8.59
C ILE A 71 21.80 7.78 7.91
N ILE A 72 22.73 7.15 8.64
CA ILE A 72 24.09 6.90 8.14
C ILE A 72 24.12 5.76 7.11
N ASP A 73 23.45 4.64 7.38
CA ASP A 73 23.38 3.48 6.49
C ASP A 73 22.18 3.58 5.54
N TYR A 74 22.41 4.25 4.41
CA TYR A 74 21.36 4.48 3.42
C TYR A 74 20.98 3.22 2.63
N ASP A 75 21.90 2.25 2.50
CA ASP A 75 21.59 0.99 1.80
C ASP A 75 20.64 0.13 2.64
N GLU A 76 20.90 0.02 3.94
CA GLU A 76 20.00 -0.67 4.86
C GLU A 76 18.65 0.06 4.99
N TYR A 77 18.65 1.40 4.99
CA TYR A 77 17.41 2.19 4.96
C TYR A 77 16.57 1.90 3.71
N ARG A 78 17.16 1.94 2.52
CA ARG A 78 16.43 1.63 1.27
C ARG A 78 15.88 0.22 1.29
N GLN A 79 16.66 -0.76 1.75
CA GLN A 79 16.20 -2.13 1.87
C GLN A 79 14.97 -2.23 2.79
N LEU A 80 14.99 -1.54 3.94
CA LEU A 80 13.83 -1.50 4.83
C LEU A 80 12.61 -0.85 4.14
N MET A 81 12.80 0.24 3.40
CA MET A 81 11.69 0.89 2.69
C MET A 81 11.03 -0.03 1.65
N TYR A 82 11.82 -0.83 0.92
CA TYR A 82 11.26 -1.86 0.02
C TYR A 82 10.47 -2.94 0.78
N GLU A 83 11.00 -3.44 1.89
CA GLU A 83 10.32 -4.44 2.71
C GLU A 83 9.02 -3.91 3.34
N LEU A 84 9.02 -2.63 3.73
CA LEU A 84 7.82 -1.95 4.20
C LEU A 84 6.83 -1.68 3.09
N TYR A 85 7.30 -1.45 1.85
CA TYR A 85 6.43 -1.31 0.69
C TYR A 85 5.66 -2.60 0.42
N ASP A 86 6.36 -3.74 0.36
CA ASP A 86 5.71 -5.05 0.21
C ASP A 86 4.66 -5.29 1.31
N TYR A 87 5.00 -4.94 2.56
CA TYR A 87 4.06 -5.03 3.68
C TYR A 87 2.87 -4.05 3.55
N PHE A 88 3.10 -2.86 3.01
CA PHE A 88 2.05 -1.86 2.77
C PHE A 88 1.07 -2.32 1.70
N ILE A 89 1.55 -2.99 0.65
CA ILE A 89 0.71 -3.66 -0.35
C ILE A 89 -0.10 -4.79 0.29
N ASP A 90 0.56 -5.66 1.08
CA ASP A 90 -0.13 -6.71 1.85
C ASP A 90 -1.24 -6.15 2.75
N LEU A 91 -1.02 -4.98 3.37
CA LEU A 91 -2.04 -4.33 4.19
C LEU A 91 -3.27 -3.93 3.36
N HIS A 92 -3.10 -3.36 2.16
CA HIS A 92 -4.23 -3.02 1.30
C HIS A 92 -5.07 -4.25 0.98
N ILE A 93 -4.42 -5.31 0.51
CA ILE A 93 -5.05 -6.57 0.09
C ILE A 93 -5.80 -7.24 1.26
N ASN A 94 -5.20 -7.24 2.46
CA ASN A 94 -5.75 -7.96 3.61
C ASN A 94 -6.65 -7.11 4.52
N SER A 95 -6.80 -5.80 4.28
CA SER A 95 -7.54 -4.86 5.13
C SER A 95 -9.04 -5.07 5.18
N VAL A 96 -9.61 -5.89 4.27
CA VAL A 96 -11.05 -6.03 3.98
C VAL A 96 -11.76 -4.72 3.56
N LEU A 97 -11.00 -3.63 3.39
CA LEU A 97 -11.48 -2.32 2.92
C LEU A 97 -11.48 -2.22 1.39
N PHE A 98 -10.58 -2.95 0.75
CA PHE A 98 -10.44 -2.98 -0.70
C PHE A 98 -10.83 -4.35 -1.25
N ASP A 99 -11.47 -4.36 -2.42
CA ASP A 99 -11.52 -5.55 -3.26
C ASP A 99 -10.22 -5.64 -4.04
N PHE A 100 -9.65 -6.85 -4.11
CA PHE A 100 -8.40 -7.14 -4.80
C PHE A 100 -8.69 -7.99 -6.05
N PHE A 101 -8.18 -7.51 -7.18
CA PHE A 101 -8.31 -8.13 -8.49
C PHE A 101 -6.90 -8.45 -9.01
N PRO A 102 -6.46 -9.73 -8.98
CA PRO A 102 -5.15 -10.10 -9.49
C PRO A 102 -5.00 -9.88 -11.01
N GLU A 103 -3.79 -9.80 -11.53
CA GLU A 103 -3.56 -9.83 -12.97
C GLU A 103 -4.14 -11.10 -13.63
N GLY A 104 -4.58 -10.99 -14.89
CA GLY A 104 -5.07 -12.12 -15.67
C GLY A 104 -6.38 -11.87 -16.43
N GLU A 105 -7.01 -12.96 -16.87
CA GLU A 105 -8.24 -12.93 -17.69
C GLU A 105 -9.51 -12.88 -16.83
N TYR A 106 -10.45 -12.02 -17.23
CA TYR A 106 -11.74 -11.79 -16.58
C TYR A 106 -12.87 -11.81 -17.61
N GLU A 107 -14.02 -12.39 -17.24
CA GLU A 107 -15.24 -12.29 -18.03
C GLU A 107 -16.07 -11.08 -17.56
N VAL A 108 -16.30 -10.12 -18.45
CA VAL A 108 -17.01 -8.86 -18.20
C VAL A 108 -18.07 -8.70 -19.28
N ASP A 109 -19.35 -8.75 -18.89
CA ASP A 109 -20.50 -8.69 -19.81
C ASP A 109 -20.44 -9.68 -21.00
N GLY A 110 -19.83 -10.85 -20.78
CA GLY A 110 -19.67 -11.90 -21.79
C GLY A 110 -18.47 -11.72 -22.73
N GLU A 111 -17.63 -10.69 -22.49
CA GLU A 111 -16.35 -10.51 -23.16
C GLU A 111 -15.21 -10.92 -22.23
N ILE A 112 -14.16 -11.53 -22.79
CA ILE A 112 -12.93 -11.84 -22.05
C ILE A 112 -12.00 -10.64 -22.17
N LEU A 113 -11.65 -10.06 -21.03
CA LEU A 113 -10.70 -8.95 -20.90
C LEU A 113 -9.48 -9.41 -20.10
N CYS A 114 -8.34 -8.79 -20.34
CA CYS A 114 -7.09 -9.09 -19.62
C CYS A 114 -6.66 -7.86 -18.81
N SER A 115 -6.35 -8.07 -17.53
CA SER A 115 -5.67 -7.10 -16.68
C SER A 115 -4.19 -7.45 -16.65
N ASP A 116 -3.34 -6.47 -16.97
CA ASP A 116 -1.87 -6.64 -17.01
C ASP A 116 -1.20 -6.33 -15.66
N SER A 117 -1.98 -6.05 -14.62
CA SER A 117 -1.52 -5.63 -13.30
C SER A 117 -2.50 -6.05 -12.21
N ASP A 118 -2.03 -6.17 -10.98
CA ASP A 118 -2.88 -6.32 -9.81
C ASP A 118 -3.55 -4.97 -9.48
N ILE A 119 -4.86 -5.00 -9.32
CA ILE A 119 -5.67 -3.81 -9.06
C ILE A 119 -6.41 -3.95 -7.75
N ILE A 120 -6.44 -2.88 -6.96
CA ILE A 120 -7.37 -2.73 -5.83
C ILE A 120 -8.41 -1.67 -6.14
N ALA A 121 -9.60 -1.83 -5.55
CA ALA A 121 -10.63 -0.82 -5.60
C ALA A 121 -11.35 -0.72 -4.25
N PRO A 122 -11.99 0.41 -3.91
CA PRO A 122 -12.82 0.47 -2.73
C PRO A 122 -13.89 -0.61 -2.77
N ARG A 123 -14.07 -1.30 -1.64
CA ARG A 123 -14.91 -2.49 -1.59
C ARG A 123 -16.34 -2.25 -2.05
N GLY A 124 -16.82 -3.13 -2.91
CA GLY A 124 -18.18 -3.14 -3.44
C GLY A 124 -18.44 -2.13 -4.56
N LYS A 125 -17.41 -1.48 -5.12
CA LYS A 125 -17.57 -0.55 -6.24
C LYS A 125 -17.54 -1.25 -7.59
N PHE A 126 -16.63 -2.21 -7.74
CA PHE A 126 -16.40 -2.93 -8.97
C PHE A 126 -16.63 -4.43 -8.78
N TYR A 127 -16.89 -5.14 -9.88
CA TYR A 127 -16.90 -6.59 -9.89
C TYR A 127 -15.69 -7.20 -10.63
N ALA A 128 -14.96 -6.39 -11.39
CA ALA A 128 -13.72 -6.75 -12.09
C ALA A 128 -12.81 -5.51 -12.19
N PRO A 129 -11.52 -5.65 -12.57
CA PRO A 129 -10.54 -4.55 -12.59
C PRO A 129 -10.70 -3.61 -13.80
N PHE A 130 -11.93 -3.27 -14.20
CA PHE A 130 -12.21 -2.43 -15.35
C PHE A 130 -13.30 -1.41 -15.04
N GLU A 131 -13.17 -0.20 -15.59
CA GLU A 131 -14.15 0.88 -15.37
C GLU A 131 -15.56 0.48 -15.83
N GLN A 132 -15.71 -0.26 -16.92
CA GLN A 132 -17.01 -0.78 -17.35
C GLN A 132 -17.58 -1.88 -16.42
N ALA A 133 -16.75 -2.45 -15.54
CA ALA A 133 -17.15 -3.51 -14.62
C ALA A 133 -17.67 -2.97 -13.27
N VAL A 134 -18.36 -1.83 -13.29
CA VAL A 134 -19.01 -1.25 -12.10
C VAL A 134 -20.22 -2.08 -11.66
N GLN A 135 -20.42 -2.19 -10.33
CA GLN A 135 -21.63 -2.82 -9.80
C GLN A 135 -22.85 -1.92 -10.08
N ASN A 136 -23.75 -2.35 -10.95
CA ASN A 136 -25.02 -1.65 -11.20
C ASN A 136 -25.82 -1.53 -9.89
N LYS A 137 -26.22 -0.29 -9.52
CA LYS A 137 -27.06 0.01 -8.35
C LYS A 137 -28.51 -0.43 -8.53
#